data_AF-A0AAV0HG94-F1
#
_entry.id   AF-A0AAV0HG94-F1
#
_cell.length_a   1.000
_cell.length_b   1.000
_cell.length_c   1.000
_cell.angle_alpha   90.00
_cell.angle_beta   90.00
_cell.angle_gamma   90.00
#
_symmetry.space_group_name_H-M   'P 1'
#
loop_
_entity.id
_entity.type
_entity.pdbx_description
1 polymer ?
#
loop_
_entity_poly.entity_id
_entity_poly.type
_entity_poly.pdbx_seq_one_letter_code
_entity_poly.pdbx_strand_id
1 'polypeptide(L)'
;MEVVALAAAAEEEGRRKRGKRMKEWNRWIVKESVVNKEEEEEEEDEGSFSIFPSFPSSSCCSALGLQNPLEVLGFDLMMKILGSLDARSVALSLLVSHGWNSIASADHLWGSKCEELLLGKAHLPRLLHTQGLSKLAVYSLSVTDGKRDRIGRADLCDHAWEFHFTKAAPEYWRNLDPYWQGKKPLMHRYFHPDGSQTADPDDQVWGGHECCYTVVTSLLGNGQIREHYVRINRWLQLDVHRKQDWGWEMSNDIFSYSSIADGYREGGTGRPV
;
A
#
# COMPACT_ATOMS: atom_id res chain seq x y z
N MET A 1 33.66 13.82 -30.77
CA MET A 1 32.23 13.65 -31.11
C MET A 1 31.67 12.29 -30.67
N GLU A 2 32.47 11.23 -30.52
CA GLU A 2 31.98 9.90 -30.07
C GLU A 2 31.49 9.84 -28.62
N VAL A 3 32.07 10.62 -27.70
CA VAL A 3 31.74 10.53 -26.26
C VAL A 3 30.33 11.07 -25.93
N VAL A 4 29.84 12.04 -26.71
CA VAL A 4 28.49 12.61 -26.55
C VAL A 4 27.41 11.66 -27.09
N ALA A 5 27.71 10.92 -28.16
CA ALA A 5 26.80 9.93 -28.73
C ALA A 5 26.60 8.72 -27.80
N LEU A 6 27.66 8.28 -27.11
CA LEU A 6 27.60 7.18 -26.13
C LEU A 6 26.79 7.54 -24.87
N ALA A 7 26.88 8.79 -24.41
CA ALA A 7 26.09 9.26 -23.26
C ALA A 7 24.59 9.36 -23.59
N ALA A 8 24.25 9.86 -24.79
CA ALA A 8 22.86 9.92 -25.26
C ALA A 8 22.25 8.51 -25.42
N ALA A 9 23.02 7.55 -25.94
CA ALA A 9 22.58 6.17 -26.08
C ALA A 9 22.33 5.48 -24.72
N ALA A 10 23.18 5.75 -23.71
CA ALA A 10 23.00 5.22 -22.36
C ALA A 10 21.77 5.82 -21.65
N GLU A 11 21.49 7.11 -21.85
CA GLU A 11 20.31 7.77 -21.29
C GLU A 11 19.01 7.27 -21.96
N GLU A 12 19.05 7.07 -23.28
CA GLU A 12 17.93 6.53 -24.05
C GLU A 12 17.64 5.07 -23.69
N GLU A 13 18.68 4.25 -23.49
CA GLU A 13 18.52 2.88 -23.01
C GLU A 13 18.00 2.83 -21.55
N GLY A 14 18.43 3.76 -20.70
CA GLY A 14 17.88 3.95 -19.36
C GLY A 14 16.40 4.39 -19.37
N ARG A 15 15.99 5.22 -20.34
CA ARG A 15 14.58 5.60 -20.57
C ARG A 15 13.75 4.43 -21.08
N ARG A 16 14.31 3.64 -22.00
CA ARG A 16 13.67 2.48 -22.61
C ARG A 16 13.50 1.33 -21.62
N LYS A 17 14.48 1.09 -20.74
CA LYS A 17 14.39 0.14 -19.61
C LYS A 17 13.37 0.58 -18.56
N ARG A 18 13.31 1.88 -18.23
CA ARG A 18 12.26 2.46 -17.38
C ARG A 18 10.87 2.31 -18.00
N GLY A 19 10.73 2.58 -19.30
CA GLY A 19 9.47 2.41 -20.03
C GLY A 19 8.99 0.96 -20.12
N LYS A 20 9.90 -0.01 -20.26
CA LYS A 20 9.54 -1.44 -20.22
C LYS A 20 9.09 -1.88 -18.82
N ARG A 21 9.83 -1.49 -17.76
CA ARG A 21 9.44 -1.75 -16.37
C ARG A 21 8.09 -1.12 -16.03
N MET A 22 7.84 0.11 -16.47
CA MET A 22 6.56 0.80 -16.27
C MET A 22 5.40 0.08 -16.99
N LYS A 23 5.64 -0.46 -18.18
CA LYS A 23 4.63 -1.23 -18.93
C LYS A 23 4.34 -2.59 -18.32
N GLU A 24 5.36 -3.30 -17.84
CA GLU A 24 5.19 -4.56 -17.11
C GLU A 24 4.50 -4.34 -15.76
N TRP A 25 4.84 -3.24 -15.09
CA TRP A 25 4.23 -2.84 -13.82
C TRP A 25 2.78 -2.38 -13.99
N ASN A 26 2.46 -1.59 -15.02
CA ASN A 26 1.07 -1.24 -15.36
C ASN A 26 0.26 -2.48 -15.76
N ARG A 27 0.88 -3.45 -16.44
CA ARG A 27 0.24 -4.73 -16.77
C ARG A 27 0.00 -5.59 -15.53
N TRP A 28 0.92 -5.56 -14.56
CA TRP A 28 0.78 -6.25 -13.28
C TRP A 28 -0.33 -5.63 -12.40
N ILE A 29 -0.36 -4.30 -12.26
CA ILE A 29 -1.44 -3.57 -11.54
C ILE A 29 -2.84 -3.93 -12.08
N VAL A 30 -2.95 -4.07 -13.40
CA VAL A 30 -4.23 -4.39 -14.05
C VAL A 30 -4.59 -5.85 -13.88
N LYS A 31 -3.60 -6.76 -13.87
CA LYS A 31 -3.84 -8.18 -13.60
C LYS A 31 -4.31 -8.41 -12.16
N GLU A 32 -3.71 -7.72 -11.20
CA GLU A 32 -4.09 -7.82 -9.78
C GLU A 32 -5.46 -7.19 -9.47
N SER A 33 -5.85 -6.13 -10.19
CA SER A 33 -7.18 -5.51 -10.03
C SER A 33 -8.31 -6.26 -10.74
N VAL A 34 -8.01 -7.29 -11.53
CA VAL A 34 -9.00 -8.25 -12.06
C VAL A 34 -9.25 -9.38 -11.05
N VAL A 35 -8.20 -9.86 -10.38
CA VAL A 35 -8.31 -10.91 -9.33
C VAL A 35 -9.13 -10.43 -8.13
N ASN A 36 -9.01 -9.14 -7.76
CA ASN A 36 -9.81 -8.52 -6.70
C ASN A 36 -11.34 -8.57 -6.93
N LYS A 37 -11.84 -8.92 -8.13
CA LYS A 37 -13.27 -9.08 -8.40
C LYS A 37 -13.74 -10.52 -8.22
N GLU A 38 -12.86 -11.51 -8.38
CA GLU A 38 -13.20 -12.92 -8.17
C GLU A 38 -13.35 -13.24 -6.67
N GLU A 39 -12.64 -12.52 -5.78
CA GLU A 39 -12.79 -12.67 -4.31
C GLU A 39 -13.93 -11.83 -3.70
N GLU A 40 -14.46 -10.83 -4.41
CA GLU A 40 -15.63 -10.04 -3.98
C GLU A 40 -16.98 -10.55 -4.57
N GLU A 41 -16.97 -11.51 -5.50
CA GLU A 41 -18.17 -12.06 -6.16
C GLU A 41 -18.47 -13.54 -5.80
N GLU A 42 -17.93 -14.09 -4.70
CA GLU A 42 -18.38 -15.38 -4.14
C GLU A 42 -19.54 -15.22 -3.13
N GLU A 43 -20.61 -14.53 -3.52
CA GLU A 43 -21.95 -14.70 -2.94
C GLU A 43 -23.01 -14.13 -3.90
N GLU A 44 -23.27 -14.81 -5.04
CA GLU A 44 -24.57 -14.83 -5.73
C GLU A 44 -24.56 -15.79 -6.93
N ASP A 45 -25.42 -16.82 -6.83
CA ASP A 45 -26.01 -17.75 -7.79
C ASP A 45 -25.37 -18.12 -9.16
N GLU A 46 -25.44 -19.43 -9.42
CA GLU A 46 -25.06 -20.12 -10.65
C GLU A 46 -25.75 -19.55 -11.91
N GLY A 47 -24.95 -18.96 -12.79
CA GLY A 47 -25.34 -18.60 -14.15
C GLY A 47 -24.16 -18.73 -15.10
N SER A 48 -24.00 -19.91 -15.69
CA SER A 48 -23.00 -20.19 -16.72
C SER A 48 -23.08 -19.19 -17.87
N PHE A 49 -22.03 -18.38 -18.09
CA PHE A 49 -21.87 -17.62 -19.32
C PHE A 49 -20.40 -17.51 -19.73
N SER A 50 -19.98 -18.43 -20.58
CA SER A 50 -18.70 -18.38 -21.27
C SER A 50 -18.75 -17.37 -22.42
N ILE A 51 -18.18 -16.18 -22.26
CA ILE A 51 -17.80 -15.32 -23.40
C ILE A 51 -16.41 -14.72 -23.14
N PHE A 52 -15.37 -15.39 -23.61
CA PHE A 52 -14.13 -14.72 -24.01
C PHE A 52 -14.25 -14.40 -25.51
N PRO A 53 -14.32 -13.13 -25.94
CA PRO A 53 -14.02 -12.81 -27.32
C PRO A 53 -12.51 -12.88 -27.49
N SER A 54 -12.07 -13.83 -28.31
CA SER A 54 -10.72 -13.86 -28.87
C SER A 54 -10.30 -12.48 -29.38
N PHE A 55 -9.16 -11.99 -28.90
CA PHE A 55 -8.54 -10.72 -29.32
C PHE A 55 -8.40 -10.66 -30.86
N PRO A 56 -9.05 -9.70 -31.55
CA PRO A 56 -8.77 -9.49 -32.96
C PRO A 56 -7.39 -8.88 -33.11
N SER A 57 -6.56 -9.49 -33.95
CA SER A 57 -5.37 -8.87 -34.51
C SER A 57 -5.68 -7.47 -35.07
N SER A 58 -4.71 -6.57 -34.94
CA SER A 58 -4.64 -5.13 -35.25
C SER A 58 -5.15 -4.62 -36.63
N SER A 59 -5.99 -5.35 -37.36
CA SER A 59 -6.43 -5.01 -38.71
C SER A 59 -7.95 -4.80 -38.86
N CYS A 60 -8.74 -4.81 -37.79
CA CYS A 60 -10.21 -4.70 -37.88
C CYS A 60 -10.80 -3.30 -37.67
N CYS A 61 -10.00 -2.26 -37.39
CA CYS A 61 -10.53 -0.92 -37.07
C CYS A 61 -11.19 -0.18 -38.25
N SER A 62 -11.11 -0.67 -39.48
CA SER A 62 -11.69 0.00 -40.66
C SER A 62 -13.14 -0.43 -41.00
N ALA A 63 -13.74 -1.38 -40.28
CA ALA A 63 -15.06 -1.93 -40.62
C ALA A 63 -16.24 -1.30 -39.85
N LEU A 64 -15.98 -0.53 -38.79
CA LEU A 64 -17.00 0.25 -38.08
C LEU A 64 -16.51 1.68 -38.04
N GLY A 65 -17.31 2.66 -38.46
CA GLY A 65 -16.95 4.09 -38.49
C GLY A 65 -16.70 4.75 -37.11
N LEU A 66 -16.18 3.99 -36.14
CA LEU A 66 -15.75 4.45 -34.83
C LEU A 66 -14.45 5.24 -34.98
N GLN A 67 -14.59 6.56 -35.05
CA GLN A 67 -13.46 7.48 -34.91
C GLN A 67 -12.93 7.44 -33.48
N ASN A 68 -11.62 7.62 -33.32
CA ASN A 68 -10.99 7.70 -32.02
C ASN A 68 -11.55 8.91 -31.25
N PRO A 69 -12.18 8.71 -30.07
CA PRO A 69 -12.77 9.82 -29.30
C PRO A 69 -11.75 10.92 -28.99
N LEU A 70 -10.47 10.56 -28.87
CA LEU A 70 -9.40 11.52 -28.66
C LEU A 70 -9.20 12.48 -29.83
N GLU A 71 -9.35 12.01 -31.06
CA GLU A 71 -9.22 12.83 -32.27
C GLU A 71 -10.44 13.73 -32.47
N VAL A 72 -11.62 13.25 -32.07
CA VAL A 72 -12.90 13.97 -32.24
C VAL A 72 -13.11 15.01 -31.15
N LEU A 73 -12.89 14.64 -29.88
CA LEU A 73 -13.16 15.49 -28.71
C LEU A 73 -11.97 16.38 -28.36
N GLY A 74 -10.76 15.99 -28.77
CA GLY A 74 -9.54 16.69 -28.42
C GLY A 74 -9.11 16.50 -26.96
N PHE A 75 -7.94 17.05 -26.64
CA PHE A 75 -7.27 16.85 -25.35
C PHE A 75 -8.10 17.36 -24.16
N ASP A 76 -8.59 18.61 -24.21
CA ASP A 76 -9.23 19.26 -23.05
C ASP A 76 -10.56 18.61 -22.65
N LEU A 77 -11.38 18.20 -23.62
CA LEU A 77 -12.63 17.51 -23.34
C LEU A 77 -12.38 16.10 -22.81
N MET A 78 -11.42 15.37 -23.38
CA MET A 78 -11.01 14.08 -22.85
C MET A 78 -10.50 14.19 -21.41
N MET A 79 -9.74 15.24 -21.08
CA MET A 79 -9.26 15.49 -19.72
C MET A 79 -10.41 15.72 -18.74
N LYS A 80 -11.42 16.52 -19.13
CA LYS A 80 -12.63 16.73 -18.31
C LYS A 80 -13.41 15.43 -18.11
N ILE A 81 -13.57 14.64 -19.17
CA ILE A 81 -14.28 13.35 -19.11
C ILE A 81 -13.55 12.41 -18.15
N LEU A 82 -12.25 12.17 -18.35
CA LEU A 82 -11.46 11.30 -17.46
C LEU A 82 -11.38 11.84 -16.02
N GLY A 83 -11.42 13.15 -15.83
CA GLY A 83 -11.48 13.78 -14.51
C GLY A 83 -12.73 13.42 -13.70
N SER A 84 -13.83 13.08 -14.38
CA SER A 84 -15.08 12.68 -13.73
C SER A 84 -15.18 11.18 -13.41
N LEU A 85 -14.28 10.37 -13.97
CA LEU A 85 -14.26 8.92 -13.74
C LEU A 85 -13.63 8.57 -12.39
N ASP A 86 -13.86 7.36 -11.89
CA ASP A 86 -13.18 6.82 -10.71
C ASP A 86 -11.71 6.47 -11.02
N ALA A 87 -10.89 6.25 -9.98
CA ALA A 87 -9.46 6.00 -10.15
C ALA A 87 -9.13 4.75 -10.97
N ARG A 88 -9.93 3.68 -10.88
CA ARG A 88 -9.73 2.45 -11.63
C ARG A 88 -9.96 2.69 -13.12
N SER A 89 -11.04 3.37 -13.48
CA SER A 89 -11.35 3.69 -14.88
C SER A 89 -10.29 4.59 -15.53
N VAL A 90 -9.74 5.56 -14.78
CA VAL A 90 -8.60 6.36 -15.26
C VAL A 90 -7.33 5.51 -15.38
N ALA A 91 -7.06 4.58 -14.47
CA ALA A 91 -5.94 3.66 -14.58
C ALA A 91 -6.04 2.77 -15.82
N LEU A 92 -7.23 2.22 -16.12
CA LEU A 92 -7.46 1.38 -17.30
C LEU A 92 -7.26 2.16 -18.60
N SER A 93 -7.57 3.45 -18.60
CA SER A 93 -7.34 4.35 -19.74
C SER A 93 -5.86 4.45 -20.14
N LEU A 94 -4.92 4.19 -19.20
CA LEU A 94 -3.48 4.14 -19.49
C LEU A 94 -3.11 3.02 -20.47
N LEU A 95 -3.93 1.99 -20.61
CA LEU A 95 -3.65 0.81 -21.44
C LEU A 95 -4.21 0.89 -22.86
N VAL A 96 -5.08 1.86 -23.14
CA VAL A 96 -5.83 1.93 -24.40
C VAL A 96 -4.92 2.26 -25.58
N SER A 97 -4.16 3.35 -25.49
CA SER A 97 -3.23 3.80 -26.54
C SER A 97 -2.22 4.80 -25.97
N HIS A 98 -1.20 5.16 -26.78
CA HIS A 98 -0.23 6.17 -26.38
C HIS A 98 -0.86 7.55 -26.11
N GLY A 99 -1.83 7.97 -26.92
CA GLY A 99 -2.53 9.26 -26.73
C GLY A 99 -3.34 9.28 -25.44
N TRP A 100 -4.09 8.21 -25.18
CA TRP A 100 -4.85 8.04 -23.93
C TRP A 100 -3.93 7.97 -22.71
N ASN A 101 -2.79 7.28 -22.83
CA ASN A 101 -1.80 7.21 -21.77
C ASN A 101 -1.23 8.59 -21.41
N SER A 102 -0.93 9.42 -22.41
CA SER A 102 -0.42 10.78 -22.21
C SER A 102 -1.39 11.67 -21.43
N ILE A 103 -2.70 11.45 -21.60
CA ILE A 103 -3.77 12.20 -20.90
C ILE A 103 -3.99 11.59 -19.52
N ALA A 104 -4.22 10.28 -19.45
CA ALA A 104 -4.54 9.58 -18.23
C ALA A 104 -3.39 9.57 -17.20
N SER A 105 -2.16 9.84 -17.61
CA SER A 105 -1.01 9.99 -16.69
C SER A 105 -0.81 11.41 -16.15
N ALA A 106 -1.62 12.37 -16.57
CA ALA A 106 -1.46 13.75 -16.16
C ALA A 106 -1.79 13.97 -14.68
N ASP A 107 -0.92 14.68 -13.97
CA ASP A 107 -0.98 14.83 -12.51
C ASP A 107 -2.28 15.47 -11.99
N HIS A 108 -2.90 16.35 -12.78
CA HIS A 108 -4.15 17.01 -12.37
C HIS A 108 -5.34 16.04 -12.24
N LEU A 109 -5.35 14.90 -12.96
CA LEU A 109 -6.37 13.86 -12.78
C LEU A 109 -6.19 13.11 -11.46
N TRP A 110 -4.93 12.92 -11.06
CA TRP A 110 -4.58 12.11 -9.90
C TRP A 110 -4.51 12.90 -8.61
N GLY A 111 -4.47 14.24 -8.68
CA GLY A 111 -4.46 15.11 -7.50
C GLY A 111 -5.65 14.84 -6.57
N SER A 112 -6.88 14.99 -7.05
CA SER A 112 -8.09 14.73 -6.26
C SER A 112 -8.21 13.28 -5.81
N LYS A 113 -7.83 12.33 -6.67
CA LYS A 113 -7.85 10.89 -6.37
C LYS A 113 -6.86 10.52 -5.27
N CYS A 114 -5.69 11.15 -5.23
CA CYS A 114 -4.74 10.99 -4.14
C CYS A 114 -5.34 11.54 -2.84
N GLU A 115 -5.91 12.74 -2.86
CA GLU A 115 -6.53 13.31 -1.66
C GLU A 115 -7.63 12.40 -1.10
N GLU A 116 -8.49 11.86 -1.95
CA GLU A 116 -9.52 10.90 -1.57
C GLU A 116 -8.93 9.60 -1.01
N LEU A 117 -7.94 9.01 -1.70
CA LEU A 117 -7.30 7.76 -1.27
C LEU A 117 -6.60 7.90 0.08
N LEU A 118 -5.93 9.03 0.30
CA LEU A 118 -5.11 9.30 1.47
C LEU A 118 -5.94 9.82 2.66
N LEU A 119 -7.21 10.14 2.44
CA LEU A 119 -8.10 10.61 3.51
C LEU A 119 -8.32 9.52 4.54
N GLY A 120 -8.10 9.86 5.82
CA GLY A 120 -8.28 8.93 6.93
C GLY A 120 -7.23 7.82 7.02
N LYS A 121 -6.14 7.89 6.24
CA LYS A 121 -5.03 6.92 6.34
C LYS A 121 -4.09 7.29 7.49
N ALA A 122 -3.79 6.30 8.33
CA ALA A 122 -2.96 6.42 9.51
C ALA A 122 -1.47 6.60 9.14
N HIS A 123 -0.98 5.83 8.17
CA HIS A 123 0.43 5.83 7.77
C HIS A 123 0.59 5.77 6.27
N LEU A 124 1.55 6.55 5.77
CA LEU A 124 1.92 6.62 4.36
C LEU A 124 3.34 6.08 4.16
N PRO A 125 3.61 5.42 3.02
CA PRO A 125 4.95 4.92 2.72
C PRO A 125 5.98 6.07 2.70
N ARG A 126 7.12 5.89 3.39
CA ARG A 126 8.18 6.92 3.49
C ARG A 126 8.68 7.43 2.14
N LEU A 127 8.61 6.61 1.11
CA LEU A 127 8.96 6.97 -0.27
C LEU A 127 8.21 8.21 -0.77
N LEU A 128 6.98 8.45 -0.28
CA LEU A 128 6.17 9.61 -0.65
C LEU A 128 6.73 10.94 -0.13
N HIS A 129 7.56 10.91 0.91
CA HIS A 129 8.26 12.11 1.40
C HIS A 129 9.40 12.55 0.47
N THR A 130 9.76 11.72 -0.51
CA THR A 130 10.75 12.08 -1.53
C THR A 130 10.15 13.06 -2.52
N GLN A 131 10.79 14.21 -2.73
CA GLN A 131 10.33 15.20 -3.71
C GLN A 131 10.40 14.66 -5.14
N GLY A 132 9.48 15.11 -6.00
CA GLY A 132 9.51 14.88 -7.45
C GLY A 132 8.75 13.65 -7.97
N LEU A 133 7.96 12.98 -7.13
CA LEU A 133 7.06 11.91 -7.59
C LEU A 133 5.82 12.51 -8.27
N SER A 134 5.43 11.91 -9.41
CA SER A 134 4.15 12.23 -10.05
C SER A 134 2.98 11.76 -9.17
N LYS A 135 1.82 12.40 -9.30
CA LYS A 135 0.62 12.04 -8.53
C LYS A 135 0.14 10.63 -8.85
N LEU A 136 0.27 10.18 -10.09
CA LEU A 136 0.03 8.79 -10.47
C LEU A 136 0.98 7.83 -9.71
N ALA A 137 2.27 8.16 -9.62
CA ALA A 137 3.23 7.34 -8.88
C ALA A 137 2.91 7.30 -7.39
N VAL A 138 2.57 8.45 -6.80
CA VAL A 138 2.12 8.55 -5.41
C VAL A 138 0.91 7.66 -5.15
N TYR A 139 -0.14 7.79 -5.98
CA TYR A 139 -1.36 6.98 -5.86
C TYR A 139 -1.01 5.49 -5.87
N SER A 140 -0.26 5.07 -6.89
CA SER A 140 0.02 3.65 -7.08
C SER A 140 0.95 3.07 -6.03
N LEU A 141 1.97 3.81 -5.58
CA LEU A 141 2.83 3.38 -4.48
C LEU A 141 2.02 3.23 -3.19
N SER A 142 1.08 4.15 -2.94
CA SER A 142 0.23 4.10 -1.76
C SER A 142 -0.71 2.89 -1.76
N VAL A 143 -1.35 2.59 -2.90
CA VAL A 143 -2.18 1.38 -3.05
C VAL A 143 -1.35 0.11 -2.89
N THR A 144 -0.14 0.08 -3.44
CA THR A 144 0.74 -1.09 -3.35
C THR A 144 1.22 -1.30 -1.91
N ASP A 145 1.60 -0.23 -1.20
CA ASP A 145 2.02 -0.32 0.21
C ASP A 145 0.87 -0.71 1.13
N GLY A 146 -0.33 -0.17 0.90
CA GLY A 146 -1.53 -0.49 1.68
C GLY A 146 -1.98 -1.95 1.56
N LYS A 147 -1.54 -2.66 0.51
CA LYS A 147 -1.79 -4.10 0.31
C LYS A 147 -0.70 -5.00 0.89
N ARG A 148 0.34 -4.44 1.51
CA ARG A 148 1.41 -5.24 2.10
C ARG A 148 0.89 -6.04 3.30
N ASP A 149 1.25 -7.30 3.33
CA ASP A 149 1.06 -8.24 4.44
C ASP A 149 2.30 -8.31 5.35
N ARG A 150 3.45 -7.82 4.86
CA ARG A 150 4.75 -7.94 5.55
C ARG A 150 5.18 -6.65 6.21
N ILE A 151 5.46 -6.75 7.50
CA ILE A 151 6.06 -5.67 8.27
C ILE A 151 7.58 -5.80 8.29
N GLY A 152 8.26 -4.69 8.04
CA GLY A 152 9.69 -4.59 8.18
C GLY A 152 10.09 -4.04 9.54
N ARG A 153 11.39 -4.13 9.86
CA ARG A 153 11.95 -3.46 11.04
C ARG A 153 11.73 -1.95 11.00
N ALA A 154 11.85 -1.33 9.82
CA ALA A 154 11.60 0.09 9.64
C ALA A 154 10.16 0.45 10.06
N ASP A 155 9.17 -0.30 9.57
CA ASP A 155 7.76 -0.06 9.91
C ASP A 155 7.51 -0.17 11.43
N LEU A 156 8.14 -1.14 12.12
CA LEU A 156 8.06 -1.25 13.58
C LEU A 156 8.61 0.00 14.30
N CYS A 157 9.79 0.46 13.89
CA CYS A 157 10.49 1.59 14.53
C CYS A 157 9.90 2.96 14.17
N ASP A 158 9.20 3.04 13.04
CA ASP A 158 8.64 4.29 12.53
C ASP A 158 7.43 4.77 13.34
N HIS A 159 6.78 3.85 14.05
CA HIS A 159 5.51 4.12 14.72
C HIS A 159 5.62 3.90 16.22
N ALA A 160 4.83 4.68 16.96
CA ALA A 160 4.44 4.29 18.30
C ALA A 160 3.30 3.28 18.20
N TRP A 161 3.21 2.38 19.18
CA TRP A 161 2.24 1.29 19.18
C TRP A 161 1.40 1.34 20.45
N GLU A 162 0.09 1.38 20.31
CA GLU A 162 -0.84 1.14 21.41
C GLU A 162 -0.84 -0.35 21.72
N PHE A 163 -0.64 -0.70 22.99
CA PHE A 163 -0.61 -2.06 23.49
C PHE A 163 -1.77 -2.29 24.45
N HIS A 164 -2.44 -3.43 24.33
CA HIS A 164 -3.40 -3.89 25.32
C HIS A 164 -3.47 -5.42 25.37
N PHE A 165 -3.92 -5.94 26.50
CA PHE A 165 -4.23 -7.35 26.66
C PHE A 165 -5.61 -7.67 26.08
N THR A 166 -5.77 -8.85 25.52
CA THR A 166 -7.07 -9.35 25.06
C THR A 166 -7.87 -9.91 26.25
N LYS A 167 -9.10 -10.36 25.97
CA LYS A 167 -9.95 -10.99 26.99
C LYS A 167 -9.39 -12.31 27.52
N ALA A 168 -8.59 -13.02 26.73
CA ALA A 168 -8.01 -14.30 27.14
C ALA A 168 -6.81 -14.13 28.08
N ALA A 169 -6.29 -12.91 28.22
CA ALA A 169 -5.25 -12.63 29.19
C ALA A 169 -5.74 -12.86 30.64
N PRO A 170 -4.87 -13.35 31.53
CA PRO A 170 -5.17 -13.48 32.95
C PRO A 170 -5.70 -12.18 33.55
N GLU A 171 -6.64 -12.30 34.48
CA GLU A 171 -7.32 -11.17 35.10
C GLU A 171 -6.37 -10.17 35.75
N TYR A 172 -5.28 -10.66 36.35
CA TYR A 172 -4.22 -9.82 36.90
C TYR A 172 -3.70 -8.79 35.89
N TRP A 173 -3.38 -9.21 34.67
CA TRP A 173 -2.86 -8.32 33.63
C TRP A 173 -3.93 -7.36 33.10
N ARG A 174 -5.16 -7.85 32.92
CA ARG A 174 -6.29 -7.01 32.50
C ARG A 174 -6.61 -5.92 33.53
N ASN A 175 -6.42 -6.20 34.82
CA ASN A 175 -6.63 -5.22 35.88
C ASN A 175 -5.57 -4.12 35.94
N LEU A 176 -4.39 -4.36 35.34
CA LEU A 176 -3.34 -3.34 35.20
C LEU A 176 -3.48 -2.54 33.89
N ASP A 177 -4.21 -3.08 32.93
CA ASP A 177 -4.39 -2.51 31.60
C ASP A 177 -5.40 -1.34 31.60
N PRO A 178 -5.00 -0.12 31.21
CA PRO A 178 -5.90 1.02 31.07
C PRO A 178 -7.08 0.76 30.12
N TYR A 179 -6.89 -0.05 29.07
CA TYR A 179 -7.92 -0.40 28.09
C TYR A 179 -9.16 -1.03 28.76
N TRP A 180 -8.94 -2.03 29.61
CA TRP A 180 -10.01 -2.73 30.34
C TRP A 180 -10.64 -1.87 31.44
N GLN A 181 -9.92 -0.87 31.92
CA GLN A 181 -10.42 0.09 32.90
C GLN A 181 -11.16 1.27 32.26
N GLY A 182 -11.17 1.37 30.93
CA GLY A 182 -11.70 2.53 30.19
C GLY A 182 -10.93 3.82 30.45
N LYS A 183 -9.65 3.72 30.83
CA LYS A 183 -8.79 4.85 31.15
C LYS A 183 -7.94 5.24 29.94
N LYS A 184 -7.62 6.52 29.84
CA LYS A 184 -6.62 7.07 28.90
C LYS A 184 -5.50 7.76 29.70
N PRO A 185 -4.26 7.83 29.16
CA PRO A 185 -3.81 7.25 27.88
C PRO A 185 -3.74 5.71 27.94
N LEU A 186 -3.76 5.08 26.76
CA LEU A 186 -3.47 3.65 26.64
C LEU A 186 -1.95 3.43 26.78
N MET A 187 -1.54 2.17 26.95
CA MET A 187 -0.12 1.85 27.07
C MET A 187 0.57 1.97 25.70
N HIS A 188 1.68 2.70 25.61
CA HIS A 188 2.45 2.78 24.38
C HIS A 188 3.73 1.94 24.43
N ARG A 189 4.12 1.45 23.26
CA ARG A 189 5.33 0.65 23.03
C ARG A 189 6.10 1.25 21.87
N TYR A 190 7.41 1.29 22.02
CA TYR A 190 8.33 1.90 21.05
C TYR A 190 9.38 0.87 20.67
N PHE A 191 9.50 0.59 19.38
CA PHE A 191 10.49 -0.33 18.85
C PHE A 191 11.71 0.46 18.37
N HIS A 192 12.90 -0.05 18.67
CA HIS A 192 14.14 0.64 18.35
C HIS A 192 14.97 -0.12 17.31
N PRO A 193 15.77 0.56 16.47
CA PRO A 193 16.56 -0.08 15.42
C PRO A 193 17.57 -1.13 15.91
N ASP A 194 18.03 -0.99 17.16
CA ASP A 194 18.94 -1.91 17.85
C ASP A 194 18.27 -3.24 18.25
N GLY A 195 16.95 -3.35 18.06
CA GLY A 195 16.17 -4.53 18.42
C GLY A 195 15.57 -4.46 19.82
N SER A 196 15.76 -3.37 20.57
CA SER A 196 15.13 -3.17 21.86
C SER A 196 13.70 -2.63 21.73
N GLN A 197 12.91 -2.80 22.78
CA GLN A 197 11.59 -2.18 22.92
C GLN A 197 11.55 -1.42 24.25
N THR A 198 10.88 -0.27 24.27
CA THR A 198 10.62 0.50 25.49
C THR A 198 9.13 0.82 25.63
N ALA A 199 8.74 1.32 26.80
CA ALA A 199 7.38 1.77 27.11
C ALA A 199 7.40 3.15 27.76
N ASP A 200 6.22 3.70 28.02
CA ASP A 200 6.08 4.93 28.80
C ASP A 200 6.61 4.76 30.24
N PRO A 201 7.18 5.81 30.87
CA PRO A 201 7.77 5.71 32.21
C PRO A 201 6.80 5.27 33.31
N ASP A 202 5.52 5.65 33.18
CA ASP A 202 4.46 5.34 34.14
C ASP A 202 3.79 3.98 33.88
N ASP A 203 4.30 3.20 32.93
CA ASP A 203 3.74 1.91 32.57
C ASP A 203 4.03 0.84 33.64
N GLN A 204 3.01 0.57 34.45
CA GLN A 204 3.05 -0.42 35.53
C GLN A 204 3.17 -1.86 35.04
N VAL A 205 2.75 -2.15 33.81
CA VAL A 205 2.84 -3.49 33.20
C VAL A 205 4.26 -3.73 32.71
N TRP A 206 4.92 -2.70 32.15
CA TRP A 206 6.28 -2.80 31.65
C TRP A 206 7.30 -3.00 32.77
N GLY A 207 7.14 -2.28 33.90
CA GLY A 207 7.96 -2.49 35.10
C GLY A 207 9.47 -2.32 34.91
N GLY A 208 9.91 -1.66 33.84
CA GLY A 208 11.31 -1.43 33.52
C GLY A 208 12.05 -2.65 32.93
N HIS A 209 11.33 -3.68 32.49
CA HIS A 209 11.95 -4.86 31.91
C HIS A 209 12.64 -4.57 30.57
N GLU A 210 13.84 -5.12 30.38
CA GLU A 210 14.46 -5.15 29.06
C GLU A 210 13.68 -6.10 28.15
N CYS A 211 13.28 -5.61 26.97
CA CYS A 211 12.69 -6.47 25.94
C CYS A 211 13.40 -6.28 24.61
N CYS A 212 13.57 -7.40 23.90
CA CYS A 212 14.07 -7.42 22.54
C CYS A 212 13.02 -7.97 21.60
N TYR A 213 12.96 -7.47 20.36
CA TYR A 213 12.09 -8.00 19.33
C TYR A 213 12.87 -8.55 18.14
N THR A 214 12.21 -9.41 17.37
CA THR A 214 12.76 -9.95 16.13
C THR A 214 11.63 -10.14 15.12
N VAL A 215 11.88 -9.73 13.88
CA VAL A 215 11.02 -10.04 12.74
C VAL A 215 11.53 -11.32 12.11
N VAL A 216 10.71 -12.37 12.12
CA VAL A 216 11.07 -13.68 11.57
C VAL A 216 10.40 -13.84 10.21
N THR A 217 11.17 -14.24 9.21
CA THR A 217 10.66 -14.56 7.88
C THR A 217 11.27 -15.88 7.43
N SER A 218 10.45 -16.91 7.35
CA SER A 218 10.83 -18.24 6.89
C SER A 218 10.45 -18.42 5.43
N LEU A 219 11.36 -18.95 4.63
CA LEU A 219 11.17 -19.20 3.21
C LEU A 219 11.16 -20.70 2.94
N LEU A 220 10.24 -21.14 2.10
CA LEU A 220 10.26 -22.45 1.47
C LEU A 220 11.40 -22.52 0.43
N GLY A 221 11.84 -23.72 0.09
CA GLY A 221 12.93 -23.93 -0.87
C GLY A 221 12.67 -23.37 -2.28
N ASN A 222 11.42 -23.06 -2.61
CA ASN A 222 11.00 -22.39 -3.86
C ASN A 222 10.97 -20.85 -3.74
N GLY A 223 11.40 -20.27 -2.62
CA GLY A 223 11.39 -18.84 -2.36
C GLY A 223 10.04 -18.26 -1.90
N GLN A 224 8.99 -19.09 -1.79
CA GLN A 224 7.72 -18.68 -1.19
C GLN A 224 7.87 -18.51 0.31
N ILE A 225 7.12 -17.59 0.90
CA ILE A 225 7.16 -17.38 2.34
C ILE A 225 6.31 -18.44 3.01
N ARG A 226 6.89 -19.09 4.03
CA ARG A 226 6.20 -20.03 4.89
C ARG A 226 5.55 -19.32 6.07
N GLU A 227 6.33 -18.48 6.76
CA GLU A 227 5.95 -17.82 7.99
C GLU A 227 6.56 -16.41 8.00
N HIS A 228 5.78 -15.42 8.43
CA HIS A 228 6.23 -14.07 8.67
C HIS A 228 5.53 -13.54 9.92
N TYR A 229 6.30 -13.31 11.00
CA TYR A 229 5.74 -12.88 12.28
C TYR A 229 6.72 -12.01 13.06
N VAL A 230 6.20 -11.28 14.03
CA VAL A 230 7.00 -10.56 15.02
C VAL A 230 7.06 -11.37 16.30
N ARG A 231 8.21 -11.40 16.95
CA ARG A 231 8.37 -12.02 18.27
C ARG A 231 9.02 -11.06 19.22
N ILE A 232 8.47 -10.94 20.42
CA ILE A 232 9.01 -10.14 21.51
C ILE A 232 9.52 -11.10 22.58
N ASN A 233 10.78 -10.98 22.94
CA ASN A 233 11.48 -11.89 23.85
C ASN A 233 11.26 -13.36 23.43
N ARG A 234 10.92 -14.22 24.41
CA ARG A 234 10.55 -15.62 24.19
C ARG A 234 9.03 -15.83 24.15
N TRP A 235 8.25 -14.77 24.04
CA TRP A 235 6.79 -14.81 24.10
C TRP A 235 6.22 -15.43 22.81
N LEU A 236 4.89 -15.61 22.80
CA LEU A 236 4.15 -16.10 21.65
C LEU A 236 4.39 -15.22 20.43
N GLN A 237 4.32 -15.85 19.26
CA GLN A 237 4.42 -15.17 17.98
C GLN A 237 3.25 -14.19 17.85
N LEU A 238 3.49 -13.08 17.16
CA LEU A 238 2.49 -12.10 16.80
C LEU A 238 2.21 -12.21 15.31
N ASP A 239 0.96 -12.52 14.98
CA ASP A 239 0.47 -12.42 13.62
C ASP A 239 0.36 -10.95 13.26
N VAL A 240 0.75 -10.61 12.04
CA VAL A 240 0.83 -9.22 11.58
C VAL A 240 -0.07 -9.04 10.38
N HIS A 241 -0.82 -7.95 10.37
CA HIS A 241 -1.61 -7.58 9.22
C HIS A 241 -1.74 -6.05 9.08
N ARG A 242 -2.05 -5.63 7.86
CA ARG A 242 -2.33 -4.22 7.55
C ARG A 242 -3.83 -3.96 7.70
N LYS A 243 -4.17 -2.88 8.39
CA LYS A 243 -5.53 -2.39 8.56
C LYS A 243 -5.99 -1.60 7.34
N GLN A 244 -7.31 -1.41 7.21
CA GLN A 244 -7.91 -0.61 6.14
C GLN A 244 -7.50 0.86 6.15
N ASP A 245 -7.19 1.41 7.33
CA ASP A 245 -6.62 2.75 7.52
C ASP A 245 -5.12 2.81 7.15
N TRP A 246 -4.53 1.73 6.65
CA TRP A 246 -3.10 1.55 6.42
C TRP A 246 -2.24 1.66 7.68
N GLY A 247 -2.84 1.48 8.86
CA GLY A 247 -2.11 1.08 10.06
C GLY A 247 -1.71 -0.37 10.04
N TRP A 248 -0.90 -0.72 11.01
CA TRP A 248 -0.51 -2.08 11.29
C TRP A 248 -1.20 -2.53 12.58
N GLU A 249 -1.57 -3.80 12.61
CA GLU A 249 -1.92 -4.49 13.84
C GLU A 249 -1.06 -5.74 13.94
N MET A 250 -0.57 -6.00 15.16
CA MET A 250 0.11 -7.25 15.48
C MET A 250 -0.47 -7.82 16.76
N SER A 251 -0.97 -9.05 16.71
CA SER A 251 -1.71 -9.62 17.82
C SER A 251 -1.50 -11.13 17.94
N ASN A 252 -1.87 -11.64 19.11
CA ASN A 252 -2.08 -13.05 19.37
C ASN A 252 -3.24 -13.19 20.35
N ASP A 253 -3.47 -14.41 20.83
CA ASP A 253 -4.57 -14.70 21.75
C ASP A 253 -4.51 -13.91 23.05
N ILE A 254 -3.35 -13.40 23.48
CA ILE A 254 -3.15 -12.79 24.80
C ILE A 254 -3.05 -11.27 24.73
N PHE A 255 -2.45 -10.71 23.69
CA PHE A 255 -2.23 -9.26 23.57
C PHE A 255 -2.22 -8.78 22.12
N SER A 256 -2.56 -7.51 21.93
CA SER A 256 -2.55 -6.83 20.64
C SER A 256 -1.75 -5.54 20.73
N TYR A 257 -1.14 -5.18 19.60
CA TYR A 257 -0.55 -3.89 19.35
C TYR A 257 -1.18 -3.29 18.09
N SER A 258 -1.54 -2.02 18.16
CA SER A 258 -2.02 -1.24 17.01
C SER A 258 -1.09 -0.05 16.77
N SER A 259 -0.69 0.18 15.53
CA SER A 259 0.13 1.35 15.19
C SER A 259 -0.69 2.64 15.36
N ILE A 260 -0.06 3.64 15.97
CA ILE A 260 -0.68 4.94 16.28
C ILE A 260 -0.39 5.89 15.12
N ALA A 261 -1.44 6.49 14.55
CA ALA A 261 -1.29 7.52 13.54
C ALA A 261 -0.42 8.68 14.06
N ASP A 262 0.62 9.03 13.31
CA ASP A 262 1.69 9.92 13.75
C ASP A 262 1.80 11.19 12.89
N GLY A 263 0.74 11.51 12.13
CA GLY A 263 0.72 12.67 11.24
C GLY A 263 0.91 14.03 11.92
N TYR A 264 0.61 14.12 13.22
CA TYR A 264 0.85 15.33 14.03
C TYR A 264 2.33 15.55 14.38
N ARG A 265 3.19 14.54 14.20
CA ARG A 265 4.60 14.57 14.59
C ARG A 265 5.47 15.00 13.42
N GLU A 266 6.47 15.83 13.70
CA GLU A 266 7.50 16.17 12.71
C GLU A 266 8.25 14.89 12.26
N GLY A 267 8.27 14.64 10.95
CA GLY A 267 8.85 13.43 10.37
C GLY A 267 8.02 12.16 10.55
N GLY A 268 6.77 12.29 11.03
CA GLY A 268 5.80 11.20 11.07
C GLY A 268 5.43 10.69 9.69
N THR A 269 4.86 9.49 9.65
CA THR A 269 4.43 8.84 8.41
C THR A 269 2.98 9.14 8.02
N GLY A 270 2.16 9.60 8.95
CA GLY A 270 0.79 10.04 8.69
C GLY A 270 0.74 11.42 8.02
N ARG A 271 -0.44 11.77 7.52
CA ARG A 271 -0.66 13.11 6.95
C ARG A 271 -0.64 14.18 8.07
N PRO A 272 0.03 15.32 7.88
CA PRO A 272 -0.12 16.47 8.77
C PRO A 272 -1.58 16.88 8.86
N VAL A 273 -2.08 17.00 10.10
CA VAL A 273 -3.42 17.54 10.41
C VAL A 273 -3.39 19.06 10.32
#